data_AF-A0A6M8F294-F1
#
_entry.id   AF-A0A6M8F294-F1
#
_cell.length_a   1.000
_cell.length_b   1.000
_cell.length_c   1.000
_cell.angle_alpha   90.00
_cell.angle_beta   90.00
_cell.angle_gamma   90.00
#
_symmetry.space_group_name_H-M   'P 1'
#
loop_
_entity.id
_entity.type
_entity.pdbx_description
1 polymer ?
#
loop_
_entity_poly.entity_id
_entity_poly.type
_entity_poly.pdbx_seq_one_letter_code
_entity_poly.pdbx_strand_id
1 'polypeptide(L)'
;MPKRIMPVWRSIFIIFFMHSLARRIGERLQAQGQPLGKPSGAATLFVVLVVLGAVLGSVTSRNEVPVIIDVLVLLLQLASLLPMISIQRQANLASGDPEGTSNSSMSGSNIAFLILGGMLWLLYLAGLVMIILLGGA
;
A
#
# COMPACT_ATOMS: atom_id res chain seq x y z
N MET A 1 -27.28 14.71 5.04
CA MET A 1 -27.18 13.28 4.66
C MET A 1 -25.75 12.81 4.89
N PRO A 2 -25.51 11.67 5.58
CA PRO A 2 -24.17 11.11 5.70
C PRO A 2 -23.63 10.84 4.28
N LYS A 3 -22.44 11.35 3.98
CA LYS A 3 -21.82 11.19 2.66
C LYS A 3 -21.54 9.70 2.45
N ARG A 4 -22.17 9.05 1.47
CA ARG A 4 -21.90 7.65 1.14
C ARG A 4 -20.48 7.54 0.59
N ILE A 5 -19.56 7.02 1.40
CA ILE A 5 -18.20 6.70 0.98
C ILE A 5 -18.24 5.29 0.41
N MET A 6 -17.69 5.08 -0.79
CA MET A 6 -17.51 3.75 -1.38
C MET A 6 -16.06 3.31 -1.16
N PRO A 7 -15.77 2.47 -0.14
CA PRO A 7 -14.40 2.16 0.23
C PRO A 7 -13.64 1.42 -0.89
N VAL A 8 -14.33 0.55 -1.62
CA VAL A 8 -13.75 -0.25 -2.72
C VAL A 8 -13.13 0.63 -3.79
N TRP A 9 -13.89 1.58 -4.35
CA TRP A 9 -13.39 2.50 -5.37
C TRP A 9 -12.26 3.38 -4.86
N ARG A 10 -12.32 3.76 -3.58
CA ARG A 10 -11.24 4.52 -2.94
C ARG A 10 -9.94 3.71 -2.87
N SER A 11 -10.02 2.41 -2.64
CA SER A 11 -8.85 1.51 -2.64
C SER A 11 -8.27 1.30 -4.04
N ILE A 12 -9.12 1.17 -5.07
CA ILE A 12 -8.66 1.04 -6.47
C ILE A 12 -7.96 2.32 -6.94
N PHE A 13 -8.51 3.47 -6.59
CA PHE A 13 -8.03 4.80 -7.01
C PHE A 13 -7.24 5.51 -5.90
N ILE A 14 -6.52 4.75 -5.08
CA ILE A 14 -5.92 5.25 -3.84
C ILE A 14 -4.98 6.44 -4.03
N ILE A 15 -4.29 6.53 -5.17
CA ILE A 15 -3.40 7.65 -5.52
C ILE A 15 -4.15 9.00 -5.47
N PHE A 16 -5.36 9.05 -5.99
CA PHE A 16 -6.19 10.28 -6.00
C PHE A 16 -6.73 10.62 -4.61
N PHE A 17 -6.93 9.62 -3.76
CA PHE A 17 -7.56 9.80 -2.45
C PHE A 17 -6.57 9.89 -1.29
N MET A 18 -5.29 9.58 -1.50
CA MET A 18 -4.30 9.48 -0.42
C MET A 18 -4.06 10.83 0.26
N HIS A 19 -3.83 11.90 -0.50
CA HIS A 19 -3.63 13.24 0.07
C HIS A 19 -4.90 13.75 0.78
N SER A 20 -6.08 13.47 0.22
CA SER A 20 -7.36 13.78 0.87
C SER A 20 -7.56 13.01 2.17
N LEU A 21 -7.13 11.74 2.22
CA LEU A 21 -7.14 10.91 3.43
C LEU A 21 -6.22 11.51 4.51
N ALA A 22 -4.96 11.75 4.16
CA ALA A 22 -3.96 12.29 5.06
C ALA A 22 -4.36 13.65 5.64
N ARG A 23 -4.92 14.54 4.82
CA ARG A 23 -5.42 15.84 5.29
C ARG A 23 -6.56 15.66 6.31
N ARG A 24 -7.54 14.81 6.02
CA ARG A 24 -8.66 14.54 6.94
C ARG A 24 -8.19 13.94 8.27
N ILE A 25 -7.18 13.06 8.24
CA ILE A 25 -6.57 12.51 9.45
C ILE A 25 -5.93 13.65 10.27
N GLY A 26 -5.13 14.50 9.62
CA GLY A 26 -4.49 15.65 10.28
C GLY A 26 -5.49 16.63 10.89
N GLU A 27 -6.54 17.01 10.15
CA GLU A 27 -7.64 17.86 10.64
C GLU A 27 -8.30 17.26 11.88
N ARG A 28 -8.51 15.94 11.90
CA ARG A 28 -9.15 15.26 13.04
C ARG A 28 -8.24 15.22 14.26
N LEU A 29 -6.95 14.92 14.07
CA LEU A 29 -5.96 14.94 15.16
C LEU A 29 -5.83 16.34 15.76
N GLN A 30 -5.79 17.37 14.91
CA GLN A 30 -5.75 18.77 15.34
C GLN A 30 -6.99 19.12 16.19
N ALA A 31 -8.18 18.75 15.73
CA ALA A 31 -9.43 19.00 16.44
C ALA A 31 -9.50 18.27 17.80
N GLN A 32 -8.79 17.15 17.94
CA GLN A 32 -8.71 16.37 19.18
C GLN A 32 -7.56 16.82 20.11
N GLY A 33 -6.76 17.82 19.71
CA GLY A 33 -5.57 18.23 20.47
C GLY A 33 -4.46 17.18 20.51
N GLN A 34 -4.51 16.18 19.61
CA GLN A 34 -3.52 15.11 19.52
C GLN A 34 -2.28 15.59 18.76
N PRO A 35 -1.09 15.00 19.02
CA PRO A 35 0.13 15.37 18.32
C PRO A 35 -0.02 15.17 16.81
N LEU A 36 0.30 16.23 16.06
CA LEU A 36 0.29 16.20 14.60
C LEU A 36 1.54 15.47 14.11
N GLY A 37 1.34 14.28 13.54
CA GLY A 37 2.34 13.67 12.68
C GLY A 37 2.52 14.46 11.38
N LYS A 38 3.28 13.88 10.43
CA LYS A 38 3.41 14.40 9.07
C LYS A 38 2.63 13.53 8.06
N PRO A 39 1.29 13.41 8.17
CA PRO A 39 0.51 12.50 7.33
C PRO A 39 0.57 12.92 5.85
N SER A 40 0.68 14.23 5.58
CA SER A 40 0.84 14.75 4.21
C SER A 40 2.15 14.30 3.56
N GLY A 41 3.27 14.35 4.29
CA GLY A 41 4.56 13.89 3.76
C GLY A 41 4.59 12.38 3.51
N ALA A 42 3.97 11.59 4.39
CA ALA A 42 3.79 10.15 4.17
C ALA A 42 2.91 9.87 2.96
N ALA A 43 1.83 10.63 2.75
CA ALA A 43 0.98 10.51 1.56
C ALA A 43 1.75 10.82 0.26
N THR A 44 2.58 11.86 0.25
CA THR A 44 3.42 12.17 -0.91
C THR A 44 4.41 11.04 -1.18
N LEU A 45 5.12 10.55 -0.16
CA LEU A 45 6.04 9.43 -0.32
C LEU A 45 5.34 8.18 -0.84
N PHE A 46 4.15 7.85 -0.32
CA PHE A 46 3.33 6.75 -0.81
C PHE A 46 3.02 6.90 -2.30
N VAL A 47 2.49 8.06 -2.72
CA VAL A 47 2.13 8.29 -4.12
C VAL A 47 3.35 8.21 -5.03
N VAL A 48 4.47 8.81 -4.62
CA VAL A 48 5.73 8.75 -5.37
C VAL A 48 6.19 7.31 -5.55
N LEU A 49 6.21 6.50 -4.48
CA LEU A 49 6.65 5.11 -4.55
C LEU A 49 5.74 4.25 -5.44
N VAL A 50 4.42 4.42 -5.32
CA VAL A 50 3.44 3.67 -6.14
C VAL A 50 3.56 4.06 -7.62
N VAL A 51 3.63 5.35 -7.93
CA VAL A 51 3.73 5.82 -9.32
C VAL A 51 5.08 5.42 -9.93
N LEU A 52 6.17 5.62 -9.19
CA LEU A 52 7.51 5.24 -9.65
C LEU A 52 7.61 3.72 -9.87
N GLY A 53 7.09 2.92 -8.93
CA GLY A 53 7.05 1.47 -9.07
C GLY A 53 6.23 1.02 -10.29
N ALA A 54 5.08 1.65 -10.55
CA ALA A 54 4.25 1.34 -11.71
C ALA A 54 4.93 1.72 -13.04
N VAL A 55 5.55 2.91 -13.10
CA VAL A 55 6.28 3.37 -14.29
C VAL A 55 7.47 2.46 -14.56
N LEU A 56 8.30 2.18 -13.55
CA LEU A 56 9.47 1.31 -13.71
C LEU A 56 9.06 -0.12 -14.07
N GLY A 57 8.02 -0.68 -13.45
CA GLY A 57 7.50 -2.00 -13.83
C GLY A 57 6.98 -2.05 -15.26
N SER A 58 6.37 -0.97 -15.76
CA SER A 58 5.99 -0.88 -17.18
C SER A 58 7.20 -0.76 -18.11
N VAL A 59 8.31 -0.19 -17.65
CA VAL A 59 9.54 -0.09 -18.45
C VAL A 59 10.27 -1.42 -18.47
N THR A 60 10.45 -2.09 -17.32
CA THR A 60 11.16 -3.38 -17.27
C THR A 60 10.41 -4.47 -18.01
N SER A 61 9.08 -4.50 -17.96
CA SER A 61 8.29 -5.50 -18.70
C SER A 61 8.36 -5.39 -20.23
N ARG A 62 8.81 -4.25 -20.77
CA ARG A 62 8.91 -4.01 -22.22
C ARG A 62 10.32 -4.13 -22.77
N ASN A 63 11.32 -4.25 -21.90
CA ASN A 63 12.72 -4.27 -22.27
C ASN A 63 13.38 -5.51 -21.68
N GLU A 64 14.37 -6.06 -22.37
CA GLU A 64 15.20 -7.11 -21.80
C GLU A 64 16.12 -6.47 -20.75
N VAL A 65 15.70 -6.56 -19.48
CA VAL A 65 16.50 -6.14 -18.32
C VAL A 65 16.94 -7.35 -17.51
N PRO A 66 18.09 -7.28 -16.83
CA PRO A 66 18.49 -8.33 -15.91
C PRO A 66 17.43 -8.56 -14.82
N VAL A 67 17.17 -9.81 -14.45
CA VAL A 67 16.17 -10.21 -13.42
C VAL A 67 16.36 -9.46 -12.09
N ILE A 68 17.60 -9.10 -11.74
CA ILE A 68 17.88 -8.32 -10.53
C ILE A 68 17.18 -6.96 -10.54
N ILE A 69 16.98 -6.34 -11.71
CA ILE A 69 16.26 -5.07 -11.85
C ILE A 69 14.78 -5.26 -11.53
N ASP A 70 14.16 -6.35 -11.99
CA ASP A 70 12.76 -6.66 -11.66
C ASP A 70 12.56 -6.89 -10.16
N VAL A 71 13.52 -7.58 -9.51
CA VAL A 71 13.51 -7.75 -8.05
C VAL A 71 13.61 -6.39 -7.34
N LEU A 72 14.48 -5.49 -7.79
CA LEU A 72 14.59 -4.15 -7.22
C LEU A 72 13.30 -3.32 -7.41
N VAL A 73 12.66 -3.42 -8.57
CA VAL A 73 11.38 -2.76 -8.85
C VAL A 73 10.27 -3.31 -7.95
N LEU A 74 10.25 -4.62 -7.70
CA LEU A 74 9.33 -5.25 -6.75
C LEU A 74 9.55 -4.72 -5.32
N LEU A 75 10.81 -4.65 -4.86
CA LEU A 75 11.15 -4.11 -3.55
C LEU A 75 10.75 -2.65 -3.42
N LEU A 76 10.92 -1.85 -4.48
CA LEU A 76 10.46 -0.46 -4.53
C LEU A 76 8.93 -0.35 -4.38
N GLN A 77 8.16 -1.22 -5.03
CA GLN A 77 6.70 -1.27 -4.86
C GLN A 77 6.33 -1.63 -3.42
N LEU A 78 7.00 -2.62 -2.82
CA LEU A 78 6.79 -2.99 -1.41
C LEU A 78 7.20 -1.89 -0.44
N ALA A 79 8.16 -1.03 -0.79
CA ALA A 79 8.54 0.11 0.04
C ALA A 79 7.40 1.10 0.28
N SER A 80 6.36 1.11 -0.58
CA SER A 80 5.15 1.92 -0.36
C SER A 80 4.38 1.54 0.91
N LEU A 81 4.63 0.36 1.49
CA LEU A 81 4.07 -0.04 2.79
C LEU A 81 4.61 0.80 3.95
N LEU A 82 5.84 1.33 3.84
CA LEU A 82 6.47 2.14 4.89
C LEU A 82 5.67 3.43 5.21
N PRO A 83 5.35 4.30 4.24
CA PRO A 83 4.48 5.44 4.51
C PRO A 83 3.06 5.00 4.91
N MET A 84 2.57 3.86 4.42
CA MET A 84 1.25 3.35 4.80
C MET A 84 1.17 3.01 6.29
N ILE A 85 2.22 2.41 6.88
CA ILE A 85 2.29 2.14 8.32
C ILE A 85 2.14 3.44 9.12
N SER A 86 2.83 4.51 8.70
CA SER A 86 2.74 5.83 9.34
C SER A 86 1.34 6.44 9.24
N ILE A 87 0.69 6.33 8.07
CA ILE A 87 -0.67 6.83 7.85
C ILE A 87 -1.68 6.03 8.68
N GLN A 88 -1.54 4.70 8.75
CA GLN A 88 -2.44 3.85 9.51
C GLN A 88 -2.36 4.13 11.00
N ARG A 89 -1.17 4.31 11.57
CA ARG A 89 -1.02 4.68 12.99
C ARG A 89 -1.71 6.00 13.33
N GLN A 90 -1.60 6.99 12.44
CA GLN A 90 -2.29 8.27 12.63
C GLN A 90 -3.81 8.14 12.45
N ALA A 91 -4.27 7.29 11.53
CA ALA A 91 -5.69 7.00 11.34
C ALA A 91 -6.29 6.29 12.58
N ASN A 92 -5.56 5.35 13.15
CA ASN A 92 -5.89 4.64 14.40
C ASN A 92 -6.02 5.63 15.56
N LEU A 93 -5.00 6.49 15.77
CA LEU A 93 -5.03 7.54 16.79
C LEU A 93 -6.20 8.50 16.59
N ALA A 94 -6.43 8.98 15.36
CA ALA A 94 -7.54 9.87 15.02
C ALA A 94 -8.93 9.23 15.24
N SER A 95 -8.98 7.90 15.28
CA SER A 95 -10.21 7.13 15.54
C SER A 95 -10.38 6.77 17.02
N GLY A 96 -9.45 7.17 17.89
CA GLY A 96 -9.48 6.82 19.31
C GLY A 96 -9.09 5.37 19.60
N ASP A 97 -8.44 4.69 18.65
CA ASP A 97 -7.96 3.30 18.79
C ASP A 97 -6.46 3.21 18.45
N PRO A 98 -5.55 3.80 19.27
CA PRO A 98 -4.11 3.86 18.95
C PRO A 98 -3.49 2.48 18.74
N GLU A 99 -3.94 1.49 19.52
CA GLU A 99 -3.45 0.11 19.49
C GLU A 99 -4.09 -0.74 18.38
N GLY A 100 -5.08 -0.21 17.64
CA GLY A 100 -5.74 -0.92 16.55
C GLY A 100 -6.58 -2.13 17.01
N THR A 101 -7.02 -2.13 18.27
CA THR A 101 -7.73 -3.25 18.89
C THR A 101 -9.09 -3.51 18.26
N SER A 102 -9.75 -2.47 17.72
CA SER A 102 -11.08 -2.60 17.10
C SER A 102 -11.09 -3.46 15.85
N ASN A 103 -9.95 -3.59 15.17
CA ASN A 103 -9.76 -4.40 13.96
C ASN A 103 -8.73 -5.52 14.17
N SER A 104 -8.58 -6.01 15.40
CA SER A 104 -7.62 -7.06 15.77
C SER A 104 -8.08 -8.49 15.43
N SER A 105 -9.36 -8.68 15.12
CA SER A 105 -9.92 -9.98 14.75
C SER A 105 -9.92 -10.18 13.23
N MET A 106 -9.66 -11.42 12.80
CA MET A 106 -9.73 -11.81 11.39
C MET A 106 -11.13 -12.33 11.08
N SER A 107 -11.87 -11.62 10.22
CA SER A 107 -13.13 -12.15 9.70
C SER A 107 -12.87 -13.23 8.63
N GLY A 108 -13.88 -14.05 8.32
CA GLY A 108 -13.81 -15.01 7.21
C GLY A 108 -13.43 -14.35 5.88
N SER A 109 -13.91 -13.12 5.64
CA SER A 109 -13.53 -12.33 4.47
C SER A 109 -12.05 -11.95 4.47
N ASN A 110 -11.48 -11.55 5.62
CA ASN A 110 -10.04 -11.28 5.73
C ASN A 110 -9.22 -12.51 5.34
N ILE A 111 -9.61 -13.68 5.87
CA ILE A 111 -8.93 -14.94 5.58
C ILE A 111 -9.03 -15.29 4.09
N ALA A 112 -10.21 -15.15 3.48
CA ALA A 112 -10.39 -15.40 2.06
C ALA A 112 -9.47 -14.53 1.19
N PHE A 113 -9.38 -13.22 1.48
CA PHE A 113 -8.47 -12.32 0.76
C PHE A 113 -7.00 -12.64 0.99
N LEU A 114 -6.62 -13.06 2.21
CA LEU A 114 -5.24 -13.49 2.50
C LEU A 114 -4.86 -14.75 1.72
N ILE A 115 -5.76 -15.73 1.63
CA ILE A 115 -5.53 -16.95 0.83
C ILE A 115 -5.37 -16.59 -0.64
N LEU A 116 -6.31 -15.82 -1.20
CA LEU A 116 -6.26 -15.40 -2.60
C LEU A 116 -4.99 -14.60 -2.91
N GLY A 117 -4.64 -13.64 -2.07
CA GLY A 117 -3.42 -12.86 -2.20
C GLY A 117 -2.16 -13.74 -2.09
N GLY A 118 -2.14 -14.66 -1.11
CA GLY A 118 -1.04 -15.61 -0.93
C GLY A 118 -0.84 -16.50 -2.17
N MET A 119 -1.92 -17.01 -2.76
CA MET A 119 -1.85 -17.78 -4.01
C MET A 119 -1.27 -16.95 -5.17
N LEU A 120 -1.68 -15.69 -5.31
CA LEU A 120 -1.12 -14.79 -6.32
C LEU A 120 0.38 -14.55 -6.12
N TRP A 121 0.82 -14.36 -4.87
CA TRP A 121 2.24 -14.22 -4.54
C TRP A 121 3.03 -15.50 -4.85
N LEU A 122 2.49 -16.68 -4.53
CA LEU A 122 3.13 -17.95 -4.85
C LEU A 122 3.28 -18.14 -6.37
N LEU A 123 2.26 -17.79 -7.16
CA LEU A 123 2.35 -17.83 -8.62
C LEU A 123 3.40 -16.85 -9.16
N TYR A 124 3.45 -15.63 -8.63
CA TYR A 124 4.45 -14.64 -9.01
C TYR A 124 5.88 -15.12 -8.70
N LEU A 125 6.12 -15.63 -7.48
CA LEU A 125 7.43 -16.15 -7.07
C LEU A 125 7.83 -17.40 -7.88
N ALA A 126 6.88 -18.29 -8.17
CA ALA A 126 7.13 -19.45 -9.04
C ALA A 126 7.56 -19.00 -10.45
N GLY A 127 6.89 -18.00 -11.02
CA GLY A 127 7.29 -17.40 -12.30
C GLY A 127 8.71 -16.84 -12.25
N LEU A 128 9.06 -16.11 -11.20
CA LEU A 128 10.39 -15.52 -11.01
C LEU A 128 11.48 -16.60 -10.88
N VAL A 129 11.24 -17.67 -10.13
CA VAL A 129 12.16 -18.81 -10.01
C VAL A 129 12.33 -19.52 -11.35
N MET A 130 11.24 -19.75 -12.08
CA MET A 130 11.30 -20.37 -13.41
C MET A 130 12.13 -19.54 -14.39
N ILE A 131 11.98 -18.21 -14.38
CA ILE A 131 12.81 -17.30 -15.20
C ILE A 131 14.29 -17.41 -14.81
N ILE A 132 14.62 -17.46 -13.52
CA ILE A 132 16.02 -17.60 -13.08
C ILE A 132 16.61 -18.96 -13.47
N LEU A 133 15.85 -20.05 -13.34
CA LEU A 133 16.33 -21.41 -13.61
C LEU A 133 16.41 -21.72 -15.12
N LEU A 134 15.44 -21.25 -15.90
CA LEU A 134 15.35 -21.52 -17.35
C LEU A 134 16.00 -20.43 -18.20
N GLY A 135 16.05 -19.20 -17.69
CA GLY A 135 16.70 -18.04 -18.33
C GLY A 135 18.17 -17.88 -17.93
N GLY A 136 18.82 -18.96 -17.48
CA GLY A 136 20.27 -19.01 -17.30
C GLY A 136 21.01 -19.01 -18.64
N ALA A 137 21.03 -17.85 -19.31
CA ALA A 137 22.00 -17.40 -20.31
C ALA A 137 21.96 -15.86 -20.38
#